data_AF-A0A7S0C4F8-F1
#
_entry.id   AF-A0A7S0C4F8-F1
#
_cell.length_a   1.000
_cell.length_b   1.000
_cell.length_c   1.000
_cell.angle_alpha   90.00
_cell.angle_beta   90.00
_cell.angle_gamma   90.00
#
_symmetry.space_group_name_H-M   'P 1'
#
loop_
_entity.id
_entity.type
_entity.pdbx_description
1 polymer ?
#
loop_
_entity_poly.entity_id
_entity_poly.type
_entity_poly.pdbx_seq_one_letter_code
_entity_poly.pdbx_strand_id
1 'polypeptide(L)'
;MNKIIPMLNPNSADGTEVLFLCAMAKRLSGSDWFTAKVSAAGILPTLYSFIDGTAQNKKAGEAGGEVQTSSSTIGREIRVLYKELSEDDTPMVRRSAARHLGAFAESVAGVSDGKDTTVVQQKISLVMEDVVPIFHALSRDEADSVRLLAVASAGSMGKSLGCDAGLSADQVLPVIRAGCADLSWRVRHNLAKEYAKVASNLGFVSSQGINGTASAHLTEVFYNFSGLLQDAEAEVRGSAVSNVADMTHLQLQVGASGPQSDLFLSHIAPTLQSLATDPVMEVRSRLAQALMDCCDTEKRDHQLADDIILSVFKPLLEGFLNDEFAEVQLHILSKLSRVSHLLSRMEMVVNTILQMSKAPNWRVREAVGHILPHLAEAMEIAFFETHLLEPWLRLLLDQVAHVRIACVSGMPRLLSVAGSTWMQRMIVPHYRQIYDESSSYLTRITILRCYCAVVEEEPTGDVGPELLEEIVTSLLKGLDDRVPNVRMVAVKGIGKAVAHCDEGVVSSKLKPVLDSRATDDDDEDCRHFALIALSLMQQSQ
;
A
#
# COMPACT_ATOMS: atom_id res chain seq x y z
N MET A 1 12.07 29.15 9.11
CA MET A 1 12.83 28.55 10.21
C MET A 1 12.88 27.04 10.13
N ASN A 2 11.76 26.31 10.06
CA ASN A 2 11.79 24.83 10.00
C ASN A 2 12.56 24.23 8.80
N LYS A 3 12.74 24.98 7.71
CA LYS A 3 13.61 24.60 6.57
C LYS A 3 15.06 25.08 6.72
N ILE A 4 15.31 26.10 7.55
CA ILE A 4 16.61 26.78 7.65
C ILE A 4 17.42 26.21 8.81
N ILE A 5 16.80 25.99 9.97
CA ILE A 5 17.47 25.43 11.16
C ILE A 5 18.14 24.08 10.86
N PRO A 6 17.50 23.13 10.12
CA PRO A 6 18.17 21.89 9.75
C PRO A 6 19.34 22.06 8.77
N MET A 7 19.42 23.19 8.06
CA MET A 7 20.54 23.52 7.15
C MET A 7 21.71 24.17 7.90
N LEU A 8 21.49 24.65 9.13
CA LEU A 8 22.56 25.14 9.99
C LEU A 8 23.36 23.92 10.47
N ASN A 9 24.66 23.93 10.25
CA ASN A 9 25.51 22.84 10.69
C ASN A 9 25.68 22.92 12.22
N PRO A 10 25.16 21.94 13.00
CA PRO A 10 25.27 21.97 14.45
C PRO A 10 26.73 21.88 14.94
N ASN A 11 27.66 21.49 14.07
CA ASN A 11 29.09 21.43 14.36
C ASN A 11 29.82 22.76 14.14
N SER A 12 29.25 23.69 13.36
CA SER A 12 29.86 25.01 13.09
C SER A 12 29.18 26.16 13.83
N ALA A 13 28.06 25.90 14.52
CA ALA A 13 27.34 26.91 15.25
C ALA A 13 28.18 27.44 16.44
N ASP A 14 28.49 28.73 16.40
CA ASP A 14 29.02 29.45 17.54
C ASP A 14 27.94 29.55 18.64
N GLY A 15 28.33 29.79 19.89
CA GLY A 15 27.37 29.94 20.99
C GLY A 15 26.42 31.13 20.79
N THR A 16 26.72 32.04 19.87
CA THR A 16 25.97 33.27 19.61
C THR A 16 24.74 33.02 18.74
N GLU A 17 24.82 32.15 17.73
CA GLU A 17 23.67 31.71 16.92
C GLU A 17 22.56 31.08 17.77
N VAL A 18 22.94 30.19 18.70
CA VAL A 18 22.01 29.53 19.63
C VAL A 18 21.31 30.55 20.53
N LEU A 19 22.04 31.56 21.03
CA LEU A 19 21.48 32.64 21.84
C LEU A 19 20.50 33.51 21.05
N PHE A 20 20.81 33.85 19.78
CA PHE A 20 19.90 34.62 18.93
C PHE A 20 18.60 33.87 18.65
N LEU A 21 18.68 32.57 18.38
CA LEU A 21 17.51 31.73 18.14
C LEU A 21 16.65 31.58 19.41
N CYS A 22 17.26 31.41 20.59
CA CYS A 22 16.53 31.41 21.86
C CYS A 22 15.86 32.76 22.14
N ALA A 23 16.56 33.88 21.93
CA ALA A 23 15.98 35.20 22.09
C ALA A 23 14.81 35.44 21.13
N MET A 24 14.89 34.94 19.90
CA MET A 24 13.78 34.97 18.95
C MET A 24 12.60 34.15 19.46
N ALA A 25 12.82 32.92 19.94
CA ALA A 25 11.78 32.07 20.50
C ALA A 25 11.06 32.76 21.67
N LYS A 26 11.81 33.34 22.62
CA LYS A 26 11.25 34.12 23.74
C LYS A 26 10.37 35.28 23.27
N ARG A 27 10.84 36.06 22.29
CA ARG A 27 10.04 37.18 21.73
C ARG A 27 8.74 36.71 21.08
N LEU A 28 8.77 35.58 20.37
CA LEU A 28 7.57 35.06 19.70
C LEU A 28 6.58 34.46 20.71
N SER A 29 7.06 33.71 21.70
CA SER A 29 6.22 33.12 22.74
C SER A 29 5.60 34.15 23.68
N GLY A 30 6.34 35.22 24.01
CA GLY A 30 5.88 36.30 24.89
C GLY A 30 5.15 37.45 24.18
N SER A 31 4.86 37.33 22.89
CA SER A 31 4.16 38.37 22.11
C SER A 31 2.70 38.51 22.54
N ASP A 32 2.16 39.74 22.58
CA ASP A 32 0.74 39.97 22.86
C ASP A 32 -0.19 39.34 21.79
N TRP A 33 0.28 39.27 20.55
CA TRP A 33 -0.50 38.73 19.43
C TRP A 33 -0.34 37.21 19.31
N PHE A 34 -1.48 36.51 19.37
CA PHE A 34 -1.53 35.05 19.30
C PHE A 34 -0.89 34.46 18.03
N THR A 35 -0.83 35.20 16.92
CA THR A 35 -0.23 34.74 15.65
C THR A 35 1.28 34.50 15.78
N ALA A 36 1.97 35.31 16.57
CA ALA A 36 3.39 35.11 16.88
C ALA A 36 3.58 33.87 17.78
N LYS A 37 2.73 33.70 18.79
CA LYS A 37 2.73 32.52 19.68
C LYS A 37 2.45 31.21 18.93
N VAL A 38 1.49 31.23 18.00
CA VAL A 38 1.20 30.11 17.10
C VAL A 38 2.42 29.73 16.28
N SER A 39 3.15 30.73 15.78
CA SER A 39 4.39 30.53 15.02
C SER A 39 5.51 29.97 15.91
N ALA A 40 5.60 30.44 17.17
CA ALA A 40 6.55 29.94 18.15
C ALA A 40 6.36 28.44 18.37
N ALA A 41 5.12 28.00 18.68
CA ALA A 41 4.79 26.59 18.93
C ALA A 41 5.25 25.65 17.80
N GLY A 42 5.20 26.12 16.54
CA GLY A 42 5.63 25.33 15.37
C GLY A 42 7.14 25.29 15.12
N ILE A 43 7.93 26.18 15.72
CA ILE A 43 9.39 26.27 15.52
C ILE A 43 10.15 25.64 16.70
N LEU A 44 9.59 25.66 17.92
CA LEU A 44 10.25 25.14 19.12
C LEU A 44 10.74 23.69 19.01
N PRO A 45 10.04 22.73 18.38
CA PRO A 45 10.57 21.36 18.22
C PRO A 45 11.89 21.31 17.46
N THR A 46 11.94 21.92 16.27
CA THR A 46 13.15 21.97 15.44
C THR A 46 14.27 22.73 16.13
N LEU A 47 13.93 23.82 16.82
CA LEU A 47 14.91 24.60 17.58
C LEU A 47 15.50 23.77 18.73
N TYR A 48 14.67 23.05 19.48
CA TYR A 48 15.13 22.20 20.57
C TYR A 48 16.10 21.12 20.06
N SER A 49 15.71 20.41 18.99
CA SER A 49 16.54 19.37 18.37
C SER A 49 17.91 19.90 17.93
N PHE A 50 17.96 21.10 17.32
CA PHE A 50 19.21 21.74 16.93
C PHE A 50 20.09 22.07 18.14
N ILE A 51 19.53 22.71 19.17
CA ILE A 51 20.27 23.10 20.38
C ILE A 51 20.81 21.85 21.09
N ASP A 52 19.98 20.83 21.22
CA ASP A 52 20.36 19.58 21.86
C ASP A 52 21.46 18.84 21.08
N GLY A 53 21.38 18.79 19.74
CA GLY A 53 22.42 18.23 18.88
C GLY A 53 23.76 18.96 19.00
N THR A 54 23.76 20.30 19.08
CA THR A 54 24.99 21.09 19.30
C THR A 54 25.64 20.77 20.65
N ALA A 55 24.85 20.42 21.68
CA ALA A 55 25.34 20.06 23.01
C ALA A 55 25.94 18.65 23.06
N GLN A 56 25.39 17.70 22.29
CA GLN A 56 25.88 16.32 22.22
C GLN A 56 27.21 16.21 21.47
N ASN A 57 27.37 16.91 20.33
CA ASN A 57 28.60 16.82 19.52
C ASN A 57 29.82 17.48 20.20
N LYS A 58 29.60 18.53 21.02
CA LYS A 58 30.65 19.16 21.84
C LYS A 58 31.08 18.32 23.06
N LYS A 59 30.35 17.25 23.44
CA LYS A 59 30.81 16.26 24.44
C LYS A 59 31.87 15.30 23.90
N ALA A 60 31.91 15.08 22.59
CA ALA A 60 32.84 14.15 21.93
C ALA A 60 34.21 14.79 21.59
N GLY A 61 34.30 16.12 21.60
CA GLY A 61 35.57 16.86 21.46
C GLY A 61 36.02 17.42 22.82
N GLU A 62 37.20 17.04 23.28
CA GLU A 62 37.78 17.39 24.58
C GLU A 62 38.03 18.91 24.73
N ALA A 63 37.00 19.71 25.07
CA ALA A 63 37.08 21.02 25.74
C ALA A 63 35.68 21.65 25.88
N GLY A 64 35.07 21.66 27.07
CA GLY A 64 33.77 22.34 27.19
C GLY A 64 33.04 22.32 28.54
N GLY A 65 33.65 22.82 29.63
CA GLY A 65 32.96 22.94 30.92
C GLY A 65 31.88 24.04 30.99
N GLU A 66 32.12 25.22 30.39
CA GLU A 66 31.22 26.39 30.50
C GLU A 66 30.10 26.42 29.43
N VAL A 67 30.34 25.87 28.24
CA VAL A 67 29.35 25.85 27.15
C VAL A 67 28.26 24.80 27.41
N GLN A 68 28.60 23.72 28.12
CA GLN A 68 27.70 22.62 28.47
C GLN A 68 26.53 23.05 29.37
N THR A 69 26.80 23.89 30.38
CA THR A 69 25.80 24.46 31.29
C THR A 69 24.90 25.47 30.61
N SER A 70 25.41 26.22 29.63
CA SER A 70 24.60 27.18 28.87
C SER A 70 23.56 26.49 27.97
N SER A 71 23.95 25.43 27.25
CA SER A 71 23.04 24.73 26.33
C SER A 71 21.96 23.91 27.06
N SER A 72 22.28 23.31 28.21
CA SER A 72 21.29 22.61 29.04
C SER A 72 20.29 23.57 29.67
N THR A 73 20.75 24.77 30.05
CA THR A 73 19.89 25.85 30.56
C THR A 73 18.94 26.34 29.47
N ILE A 74 19.45 26.61 28.25
CA ILE A 74 18.63 27.03 27.11
C ILE A 74 17.62 25.94 26.71
N GLY A 75 18.03 24.66 26.71
CA GLY A 75 17.10 23.56 26.46
C GLY A 75 15.94 23.55 27.46
N ARG A 76 16.22 23.75 28.75
CA ARG A 76 15.16 23.90 29.77
C ARG A 76 14.26 25.10 29.50
N GLU A 77 14.82 26.26 29.12
CA GLU A 77 14.02 27.44 28.77
C GLU A 77 13.05 27.15 27.61
N ILE A 78 13.49 26.46 26.57
CA ILE A 78 12.62 26.08 25.44
C ILE A 78 11.47 25.18 25.90
N ARG A 79 11.71 24.25 26.83
CA ARG A 79 10.64 23.39 27.39
C ARG A 79 9.64 24.19 28.22
N VAL A 80 10.10 25.17 29.01
CA VAL A 80 9.21 26.08 29.74
C VAL A 80 8.35 26.91 28.77
N LEU A 81 8.95 27.48 27.73
CA LEU A 81 8.20 28.24 26.71
C LEU A 81 7.15 27.38 26.02
N TYR A 82 7.46 26.12 25.72
CA TYR A 82 6.49 25.21 25.10
C TYR A 82 5.31 24.93 26.02
N LYS A 83 5.57 24.74 27.33
CA LYS A 83 4.54 24.58 28.35
C LYS A 83 3.62 25.80 28.41
N GLU A 84 4.19 27.01 28.49
CA GLU A 84 3.41 28.26 28.51
C GLU A 84 2.49 28.38 27.27
N LEU A 85 2.99 28.02 26.09
CA LEU A 85 2.18 28.02 24.86
C LEU A 85 1.07 26.96 24.87
N SER A 86 1.29 25.82 25.55
CA SER A 86 0.27 24.78 25.68
C SER A 86 -0.84 25.14 26.68
N GLU A 87 -0.55 26.04 27.62
CA GLU A 87 -1.47 26.51 28.66
C GLU A 87 -2.07 27.89 28.32
N ASP A 88 -1.79 28.44 27.13
CA ASP A 88 -2.23 29.78 26.73
C ASP A 88 -3.77 29.91 26.70
N ASP A 89 -4.28 31.04 27.16
CA ASP A 89 -5.72 31.33 27.19
C ASP A 89 -6.38 31.25 25.80
N THR A 90 -5.61 31.54 24.74
CA THR A 90 -6.10 31.56 23.37
C THR A 90 -6.12 30.15 22.77
N PRO A 91 -7.30 29.60 22.39
CA PRO A 91 -7.40 28.24 21.84
C PRO A 91 -6.56 28.00 20.59
N MET A 92 -6.34 29.03 19.76
CA MET A 92 -5.51 28.93 18.56
C MET A 92 -4.04 28.61 18.88
N VAL A 93 -3.53 29.09 20.01
CA VAL A 93 -2.16 28.84 20.47
C VAL A 93 -2.05 27.42 21.00
N ARG A 94 -2.95 27.01 21.90
CA ARG A 94 -3.01 25.62 22.40
C ARG A 94 -3.20 24.60 21.28
N ARG A 95 -4.02 24.94 20.28
CA ARG A 95 -4.17 24.12 19.07
C ARG A 95 -2.87 23.99 18.28
N SER A 96 -2.08 25.06 18.17
CA SER A 96 -0.77 25.01 17.53
C SER A 96 0.21 24.17 18.35
N ALA A 97 0.20 24.29 19.68
CA ALA A 97 1.01 23.44 20.56
C ALA A 97 0.61 21.96 20.44
N ALA A 98 -0.68 21.64 20.43
CA ALA A 98 -1.16 20.27 20.23
C ALA A 98 -0.75 19.68 18.87
N ARG A 99 -0.79 20.50 17.80
CA ARG A 99 -0.33 20.07 16.45
C ARG A 99 1.12 19.63 16.43
N HIS A 100 1.99 20.31 17.16
CA HIS A 100 3.43 20.08 17.12
C HIS A 100 3.94 19.24 18.31
N LEU A 101 3.03 18.77 19.18
CA LEU A 101 3.36 18.05 20.40
C LEU A 101 4.15 16.77 20.14
N GLY A 102 3.74 15.97 19.14
CA GLY A 102 4.48 14.75 18.79
C GLY A 102 5.93 15.03 18.38
N ALA A 103 6.16 16.02 17.51
CA ALA A 103 7.49 16.43 17.10
C ALA A 103 8.31 17.01 18.28
N PHE A 104 7.66 17.74 19.18
CA PHE A 104 8.30 18.26 20.39
C PHE A 104 8.74 17.13 21.33
N ALA A 105 7.86 16.16 21.59
CA ALA A 105 8.15 15.00 22.42
C ALA A 105 9.33 14.21 21.87
N GLU A 106 9.32 13.92 20.56
CA GLU A 106 10.41 13.20 19.89
C GLU A 106 11.73 13.98 19.95
N SER A 107 11.68 15.30 19.81
CA SER A 107 12.86 16.18 19.93
C SER A 107 13.43 16.20 21.35
N VAL A 108 12.58 16.20 22.38
CA VAL A 108 13.01 16.16 23.80
C VAL A 108 13.60 14.80 24.15
N ALA A 109 12.97 13.73 23.69
CA ALA A 109 13.46 12.36 23.86
C ALA A 109 14.75 12.07 23.08
N GLY A 110 15.04 12.84 22.02
CA GLY A 110 16.17 12.57 21.13
C GLY A 110 15.91 11.37 20.21
N VAL A 111 14.65 11.16 19.81
CA VAL A 111 14.29 10.13 18.83
C VAL A 111 14.94 10.49 17.49
N SER A 112 15.70 9.55 16.92
CA SER A 112 16.25 9.63 15.57
C SER A 112 15.68 8.51 14.71
N ASP A 113 15.83 8.57 13.38
CA ASP A 113 15.29 7.57 12.44
C ASP A 113 15.88 6.13 12.60
N GLY A 114 16.58 5.83 13.69
CA GLY A 114 17.11 4.51 14.05
C GLY A 114 16.48 3.93 15.32
N LYS A 115 16.54 2.59 15.46
CA LYS A 115 16.06 1.85 16.66
C LYS A 115 16.97 2.01 17.90
N ASP A 116 17.80 3.04 17.96
CA ASP A 116 18.67 3.27 19.12
C ASP A 116 17.88 3.95 20.25
N THR A 117 17.38 3.13 21.18
CA THR A 117 16.60 3.59 22.34
C THR A 117 17.48 4.09 23.48
N THR A 118 18.81 4.01 23.37
CA THR A 118 19.72 4.39 24.48
C THR A 118 19.64 5.88 24.81
N VAL A 119 19.53 6.74 23.80
CA VAL A 119 19.37 8.19 23.98
C VAL A 119 18.03 8.52 24.64
N VAL A 120 16.96 7.83 24.22
CA VAL A 120 15.63 8.01 24.78
C VAL A 120 15.64 7.65 26.27
N GLN A 121 16.27 6.54 26.64
CA GLN A 121 16.37 6.11 28.03
C GLN A 121 17.10 7.13 28.93
N GLN A 122 18.11 7.83 28.40
CA GLN A 122 18.84 8.87 29.14
C GLN A 122 18.00 10.13 29.40
N LYS A 123 17.00 10.41 28.56
CA LYS A 123 16.19 11.64 28.61
C LYS A 123 14.75 11.40 29.05
N ILE A 124 14.41 10.17 29.41
CA ILE A 124 13.05 9.78 29.74
C ILE A 124 12.46 10.58 30.90
N SER A 125 13.29 10.95 31.89
CA SER A 125 12.87 11.82 33.00
C SER A 125 12.43 13.20 32.52
N LEU A 126 13.12 13.78 31.54
CA LEU A 126 12.75 15.07 30.95
C LEU A 126 11.41 14.98 30.21
N VAL A 127 11.18 13.89 29.48
CA VAL A 127 9.90 13.65 28.79
C VAL A 127 8.77 13.51 29.81
N MET A 128 8.99 12.72 30.87
CA MET A 128 8.02 12.47 31.93
C MET A 128 7.67 13.73 32.73
N GLU A 129 8.66 14.57 33.05
CA GLU A 129 8.45 15.78 33.87
C GLU A 129 7.90 16.95 33.05
N ASP A 130 8.43 17.18 31.84
CA ASP A 130 8.18 18.41 31.09
C ASP A 130 7.18 18.24 29.92
N VAL A 131 6.95 17.02 29.41
CA VAL A 131 6.14 16.80 28.18
C VAL A 131 4.87 16.00 28.44
N VAL A 132 4.94 14.94 29.24
CA VAL A 132 3.76 14.10 29.59
C VAL A 132 2.62 14.90 30.23
N PRO A 133 2.86 15.86 31.16
CA PRO A 133 1.79 16.69 31.69
C PRO A 133 1.09 17.54 30.62
N ILE A 134 1.85 18.06 29.65
CA ILE A 134 1.31 18.84 28.52
C ILE A 134 0.41 17.96 27.65
N PHE A 135 0.84 16.72 27.37
CA PHE A 135 0.05 15.76 26.62
C PHE A 135 -1.28 15.40 27.31
N HIS A 136 -1.26 15.16 28.62
CA HIS A 136 -2.47 14.91 29.40
C HIS A 136 -3.41 16.12 29.46
N ALA A 137 -2.85 17.33 29.60
CA ALA A 137 -3.65 18.56 29.63
C ALA A 137 -4.34 18.81 28.29
N LEU A 138 -3.58 18.81 27.19
CA LEU A 138 -4.12 19.09 25.85
C LEU A 138 -5.07 18.00 25.33
N SER A 139 -4.90 16.75 25.75
CA SER A 139 -5.83 15.66 25.39
C SER A 139 -7.18 15.76 26.11
N ARG A 140 -7.28 16.58 27.16
CA ARG A 140 -8.52 16.86 27.91
C ARG A 140 -9.01 18.30 27.75
N ASP A 141 -8.45 19.03 26.80
CA ASP A 141 -8.82 20.42 26.51
C ASP A 141 -10.32 20.55 26.22
N GLU A 142 -10.92 21.66 26.60
CA GLU A 142 -12.35 21.93 26.33
C GLU A 142 -12.64 21.98 24.83
N ALA A 143 -11.70 22.47 24.02
CA ALA A 143 -11.85 22.57 22.58
C ALA A 143 -11.52 21.25 21.87
N ASP A 144 -12.49 20.69 21.14
CA ASP A 144 -12.29 19.47 20.33
C ASP A 144 -11.15 19.63 19.32
N SER A 145 -11.00 20.83 18.75
CA SER A 145 -9.97 21.18 17.78
C SER A 145 -8.54 21.10 18.31
N VAL A 146 -8.37 21.14 19.64
CA VAL A 146 -7.11 20.91 20.36
C VAL A 146 -6.96 19.42 20.68
N ARG A 147 -7.98 18.81 21.32
CA ARG A 147 -7.96 17.39 21.70
C ARG A 147 -7.64 16.47 20.52
N LEU A 148 -8.24 16.72 19.34
CA LEU A 148 -8.04 15.88 18.17
C LEU A 148 -6.56 15.83 17.74
N LEU A 149 -5.80 16.90 17.94
CA LEU A 149 -4.38 16.97 17.59
C LEU A 149 -3.50 16.35 18.68
N ALA A 150 -3.86 16.57 19.95
CA ALA A 150 -3.14 16.02 21.08
C ALA A 150 -3.22 14.49 21.11
N VAL A 151 -4.42 13.93 20.96
CA VAL A 151 -4.65 12.47 20.92
C VAL A 151 -3.91 11.81 19.74
N ALA A 152 -3.87 12.45 18.57
CA ALA A 152 -3.13 11.94 17.42
C ALA A 152 -1.60 11.89 17.65
N SER A 153 -1.08 12.63 18.64
CA SER A 153 0.34 12.58 19.03
C SER A 153 0.70 11.38 19.91
N ALA A 154 -0.26 10.52 20.28
CA ALA A 154 -0.04 9.37 21.16
C ALA A 154 1.06 8.41 20.66
N GLY A 155 1.16 8.19 19.34
CA GLY A 155 2.21 7.34 18.77
C GLY A 155 3.62 7.92 18.96
N SER A 156 3.78 9.23 18.73
CA SER A 156 5.04 9.95 19.01
C SER A 156 5.36 9.97 20.49
N MET A 157 4.35 10.06 21.36
CA MET A 157 4.55 9.95 22.81
C MET A 157 5.07 8.56 23.20
N GLY A 158 4.50 7.49 22.66
CA GLY A 158 4.99 6.12 22.88
C GLY A 158 6.46 5.96 22.49
N LYS A 159 6.86 6.47 21.31
CA LYS A 159 8.28 6.51 20.90
C LYS A 159 9.15 7.32 21.87
N SER A 160 8.65 8.46 22.32
CA SER A 160 9.37 9.36 23.23
C SER A 160 9.55 8.78 24.63
N LEU A 161 8.72 7.80 25.00
CA LEU A 161 8.86 6.97 26.20
C LEU A 161 9.68 5.70 25.94
N GLY A 162 10.38 5.63 24.82
CA GLY A 162 11.28 4.52 24.46
C GLY A 162 10.54 3.27 23.98
N CYS A 163 9.26 3.39 23.61
CA CYS A 163 8.38 2.25 23.43
C CYS A 163 8.41 1.32 24.66
N ASP A 164 8.48 1.90 25.86
CA ASP A 164 8.39 1.14 27.10
C ASP A 164 6.92 0.78 27.38
N ALA A 165 6.64 -0.51 27.52
CA ALA A 165 5.28 -1.01 27.72
C ALA A 165 4.65 -0.49 29.03
N GLY A 166 5.42 -0.40 30.12
CA GLY A 166 4.89 0.06 31.41
C GLY A 166 4.53 1.54 31.36
N LEU A 167 5.45 2.38 30.88
CA LEU A 167 5.20 3.82 30.75
C LEU A 167 4.11 4.12 29.74
N SER A 168 4.05 3.38 28.62
CA SER A 168 2.98 3.53 27.64
C SER A 168 1.62 3.14 28.19
N ALA A 169 1.55 2.08 29.00
CA ALA A 169 0.33 1.67 29.69
C ALA A 169 -0.14 2.74 30.69
N ASP A 170 0.78 3.36 31.44
CA ASP A 170 0.43 4.35 32.45
C ASP A 170 0.10 5.73 31.85
N GLN A 171 0.84 6.14 30.82
CA GLN A 171 0.79 7.52 30.32
C GLN A 171 0.04 7.70 29.00
N VAL A 172 0.05 6.69 28.12
CA VAL A 172 -0.50 6.83 26.75
C VAL A 172 -1.85 6.13 26.61
N LEU A 173 -1.97 4.91 27.15
CA LEU A 173 -3.17 4.10 27.01
C LEU A 173 -4.45 4.77 27.57
N PRO A 174 -4.42 5.51 28.71
CA PRO A 174 -5.60 6.25 29.18
C PRO A 174 -6.06 7.33 28.20
N VAL A 175 -5.13 7.97 27.48
CA VAL A 175 -5.44 8.99 26.46
C VAL A 175 -6.03 8.34 25.21
N ILE A 176 -5.53 7.18 24.78
CA ILE A 176 -6.11 6.41 23.68
C ILE A 176 -7.53 5.98 24.04
N ARG A 177 -7.74 5.40 25.23
CA ARG A 177 -9.05 4.97 25.72
C ARG A 177 -10.06 6.13 25.71
N ALA A 178 -9.67 7.29 26.25
CA ALA A 178 -10.51 8.48 26.25
C ALA A 178 -10.75 9.02 24.82
N GLY A 179 -9.72 9.01 23.97
CA GLY A 179 -9.80 9.46 22.58
C GLY A 179 -10.73 8.61 21.71
N CYS A 180 -10.77 7.29 21.93
CA CYS A 180 -11.71 6.38 21.26
C CYS A 180 -13.15 6.58 21.73
N ALA A 181 -13.36 7.09 22.94
CA ALA A 181 -14.67 7.34 23.53
C ALA A 181 -15.06 8.84 23.57
N ASP A 182 -14.30 9.71 22.88
CA ASP A 182 -14.54 11.16 22.92
C ASP A 182 -15.91 11.49 22.33
N LEU A 183 -16.60 12.47 22.93
CA LEU A 183 -17.91 12.93 22.45
C LEU A 183 -17.83 13.48 21.03
N SER A 184 -16.72 14.14 20.67
CA SER A 184 -16.50 14.66 19.31
C SER A 184 -16.00 13.54 18.39
N TRP A 185 -16.81 13.22 17.39
CA TRP A 185 -16.42 12.27 16.34
C TRP A 185 -15.15 12.69 15.61
N ARG A 186 -14.82 13.99 15.59
CA ARG A 186 -13.59 14.50 14.95
C ARG A 186 -12.34 14.06 15.71
N VAL A 187 -12.42 13.93 17.03
CA VAL A 187 -11.34 13.40 17.86
C VAL A 187 -11.17 11.91 17.58
N ARG A 188 -12.26 11.15 17.65
CA ARG A 188 -12.28 9.70 17.36
C ARG A 188 -11.75 9.40 15.95
N HIS A 189 -12.23 10.14 14.95
CA HIS A 189 -11.82 10.05 13.55
C HIS A 189 -10.33 10.34 13.37
N ASN A 190 -9.80 11.38 14.01
CA ASN A 190 -8.39 11.73 13.85
C ASN A 190 -7.45 10.70 14.50
N LEU A 191 -7.86 10.14 15.65
CA LEU A 191 -7.15 9.01 16.26
C LEU A 191 -7.23 7.76 15.36
N ALA A 192 -8.41 7.46 14.81
CA ALA A 192 -8.63 6.28 13.96
C ALA A 192 -7.71 6.25 12.72
N LYS A 193 -7.39 7.41 12.13
CA LYS A 193 -6.51 7.51 10.95
C LYS A 193 -5.12 6.92 11.17
N GLU A 194 -4.54 7.16 12.34
CA GLU A 194 -3.17 6.76 12.67
C GLU A 194 -3.14 5.61 13.69
N TYR A 195 -4.27 4.91 13.91
CA TYR A 195 -4.42 4.02 15.06
C TYR A 195 -3.38 2.88 15.07
N ALA A 196 -3.10 2.25 13.94
CA ALA A 196 -2.10 1.20 13.87
C ALA A 196 -0.68 1.70 14.12
N LYS A 197 -0.38 2.92 13.68
CA LYS A 197 0.89 3.59 14.00
C LYS A 197 0.97 3.94 15.49
N VAL A 198 -0.13 4.36 16.12
CA VAL A 198 -0.16 4.55 17.57
C VAL A 198 0.14 3.21 18.27
N ALA A 199 -0.61 2.17 17.95
CA ALA A 199 -0.50 0.84 18.57
C ALA A 199 0.91 0.23 18.46
N SER A 200 1.54 0.34 17.29
CA SER A 200 2.89 -0.19 17.06
C SER A 200 4.01 0.52 17.83
N ASN A 201 3.77 1.73 18.34
CA ASN A 201 4.75 2.52 19.08
C ASN A 201 4.58 2.47 20.62
N LEU A 202 3.69 1.62 21.14
CA LEU A 202 3.45 1.50 22.59
C LEU A 202 4.35 0.46 23.29
N GLY A 203 5.14 -0.31 22.53
CA GLY A 203 6.04 -1.31 23.12
C GLY A 203 5.40 -2.60 23.61
N PHE A 204 4.10 -2.80 23.36
CA PHE A 204 3.40 -4.03 23.74
C PHE A 204 3.77 -5.25 22.89
N VAL A 205 4.45 -5.02 21.76
CA VAL A 205 4.98 -6.06 20.87
C VAL A 205 6.51 -5.98 20.93
N SER A 206 7.16 -7.06 21.42
CA SER A 206 8.62 -7.12 21.54
C SER A 206 9.21 -8.27 20.72
N SER A 207 10.47 -8.13 20.28
CA SER A 207 11.20 -9.18 19.55
C SER A 207 11.54 -10.41 20.40
N GLN A 208 11.35 -10.36 21.72
CA GLN A 208 11.59 -11.49 22.64
C GLN A 208 10.28 -12.14 23.13
N GLY A 209 9.14 -11.83 22.49
CA GLY A 209 7.82 -12.34 22.87
C GLY A 209 7.07 -11.42 23.85
N ILE A 210 5.93 -11.90 24.35
CA ILE A 210 5.05 -11.17 25.26
C ILE A 210 5.23 -11.66 26.71
N ASN A 211 5.37 -10.73 27.66
CA ASN A 211 5.14 -11.00 29.08
C ASN A 211 3.64 -10.84 29.41
N GLY A 212 3.14 -11.50 30.46
CA GLY A 212 1.69 -11.60 30.73
C GLY A 212 0.95 -10.25 30.85
N THR A 213 1.64 -9.19 31.31
CA THR A 213 1.05 -7.84 31.46
C THR A 213 0.98 -7.07 30.14
N ALA A 214 2.00 -7.16 29.28
CA ALA A 214 1.94 -6.56 27.93
C ALA A 214 0.81 -7.17 27.08
N SER A 215 0.48 -8.44 27.31
CA SER A 215 -0.65 -9.11 26.68
C SER A 215 -1.99 -8.41 26.98
N ALA A 216 -2.27 -8.11 28.24
CA ALA A 216 -3.53 -7.50 28.66
C ALA A 216 -3.71 -6.08 28.10
N HIS A 217 -2.64 -5.28 28.07
CA HIS A 217 -2.67 -3.94 27.47
C HIS A 217 -2.85 -4.00 25.95
N LEU A 218 -2.23 -4.97 25.27
CA LEU A 218 -2.46 -5.17 23.85
C LEU A 218 -3.92 -5.59 23.57
N THR A 219 -4.50 -6.48 24.38
CA THR A 219 -5.93 -6.80 24.31
C THR A 219 -6.79 -5.54 24.44
N GLU A 220 -6.46 -4.64 25.37
CA GLU A 220 -7.17 -3.37 25.51
C GLU A 220 -7.06 -2.48 24.25
N VAL A 221 -5.87 -2.42 23.63
CA VAL A 221 -5.67 -1.68 22.37
C VAL A 221 -6.57 -2.23 21.26
N PHE A 222 -6.71 -3.56 21.14
CA PHE A 222 -7.60 -4.18 20.16
C PHE A 222 -9.08 -3.99 20.50
N TYR A 223 -9.44 -4.02 21.78
CA TYR A 223 -10.79 -3.70 22.24
C TYR A 223 -11.20 -2.26 21.86
N ASN A 224 -10.33 -1.28 22.14
CA ASN A 224 -10.55 0.12 21.77
C ASN A 224 -10.65 0.31 20.24
N PHE A 225 -9.85 -0.43 19.47
CA PHE A 225 -9.93 -0.44 18.00
C PHE A 225 -11.26 -1.00 17.48
N SER A 226 -11.74 -2.10 18.08
CA SER A 226 -13.04 -2.69 17.76
C SER A 226 -14.19 -1.71 17.96
N GLY A 227 -14.10 -0.86 18.99
CA GLY A 227 -15.04 0.24 19.21
C GLY A 227 -15.08 1.26 18.06
N LEU A 228 -13.92 1.65 17.54
CA LEU A 228 -13.83 2.57 16.39
C LEU A 228 -14.37 1.94 15.08
N LEU A 229 -14.19 0.63 14.90
CA LEU A 229 -14.78 -0.11 13.78
C LEU A 229 -16.31 -0.14 13.83
N GLN A 230 -16.90 0.01 15.02
CA GLN A 230 -18.34 0.00 15.26
C GLN A 230 -18.90 1.41 15.55
N ASP A 231 -18.14 2.46 15.25
CA ASP A 231 -18.54 3.84 15.54
C ASP A 231 -19.86 4.23 14.86
N ALA A 232 -20.64 5.11 15.49
CA ALA A 232 -21.87 5.63 14.89
C ALA A 232 -21.60 6.42 13.60
N GLU A 233 -20.47 7.13 13.51
CA GLU A 233 -20.12 7.96 12.36
C GLU A 233 -19.32 7.18 11.31
N ALA A 234 -19.79 7.24 10.05
CA ALA A 234 -19.20 6.47 8.95
C ALA A 234 -17.74 6.87 8.65
N GLU A 235 -17.41 8.15 8.80
CA GLU A 235 -16.05 8.67 8.62
C GLU A 235 -15.07 8.10 9.65
N VAL A 236 -15.54 7.82 10.87
CA VAL A 236 -14.73 7.17 11.91
C VAL A 236 -14.51 5.71 11.53
N ARG A 237 -15.59 4.96 11.24
CA ARG A 237 -15.52 3.56 10.80
C ARG A 237 -14.61 3.40 9.59
N GLY A 238 -14.81 4.23 8.56
CA GLY A 238 -14.01 4.19 7.35
C GLY A 238 -12.53 4.49 7.61
N SER A 239 -12.16 5.30 8.60
CA SER A 239 -10.75 5.55 8.94
C SER A 239 -10.14 4.41 9.76
N ALA A 240 -10.94 3.82 10.66
CA ALA A 240 -10.54 2.63 11.41
C ALA A 240 -10.34 1.43 10.50
N VAL A 241 -11.22 1.21 9.53
CA VAL A 241 -11.13 0.12 8.55
C VAL A 241 -9.82 0.16 7.75
N SER A 242 -9.33 1.34 7.37
CA SER A 242 -8.03 1.49 6.70
C SER A 242 -6.84 0.98 7.52
N ASN A 243 -6.99 0.82 8.83
CA ASN A 243 -5.97 0.31 9.74
C ASN A 243 -6.12 -1.20 10.04
N VAL A 244 -7.15 -1.88 9.52
CA VAL A 244 -7.42 -3.31 9.81
C VAL A 244 -6.26 -4.21 9.38
N ALA A 245 -5.67 -3.97 8.22
CA ALA A 245 -4.52 -4.75 7.75
C ALA A 245 -3.32 -4.59 8.70
N ASP A 246 -2.95 -3.36 9.04
CA ASP A 246 -1.83 -3.09 9.94
C ASP A 246 -2.05 -3.66 11.35
N MET A 247 -3.26 -3.55 11.89
CA MET A 247 -3.61 -4.14 13.18
C MET A 247 -3.57 -5.68 13.16
N THR A 248 -4.03 -6.30 12.06
CA THR A 248 -3.88 -7.75 11.85
C THR A 248 -2.42 -8.16 11.88
N HIS A 249 -1.55 -7.43 11.18
CA HIS A 249 -0.11 -7.73 11.17
C HIS A 249 0.57 -7.49 12.50
N LEU A 250 0.14 -6.48 13.27
CA LEU A 250 0.64 -6.24 14.63
C LEU A 250 0.42 -7.46 15.52
N GLN A 251 -0.74 -8.11 15.42
CA GLN A 251 -1.01 -9.36 16.14
C GLN A 251 -0.14 -10.54 15.63
N LEU A 252 0.11 -10.62 14.33
CA LEU A 252 0.92 -11.72 13.77
C LEU A 252 2.38 -11.67 14.26
N GLN A 253 2.92 -10.50 14.57
CA GLN A 253 4.27 -10.34 15.14
C GLN A 253 4.40 -10.90 16.56
N VAL A 254 3.30 -11.01 17.29
CA VAL A 254 3.26 -11.51 18.66
C VAL A 254 3.23 -13.04 18.72
N GLY A 255 2.61 -13.66 17.71
CA GLY A 255 2.31 -15.08 17.69
C GLY A 255 1.17 -15.44 18.65
N ALA A 256 0.10 -16.07 18.15
CA ALA A 256 -0.97 -16.58 19.01
C ALA A 256 -0.56 -17.93 19.62
N SER A 257 -0.72 -18.09 20.94
CA SER A 257 -0.59 -19.40 21.61
C SER A 257 -1.81 -20.32 21.38
N GLY A 258 -2.78 -19.87 20.58
CA GLY A 258 -4.00 -20.59 20.19
C GLY A 258 -5.10 -19.65 19.69
N PRO A 259 -6.23 -20.16 19.16
CA PRO A 259 -7.31 -19.34 18.59
C PRO A 259 -7.96 -18.37 19.60
N GLN A 260 -7.98 -18.74 20.88
CA GLN A 260 -8.62 -17.96 21.94
C GLN A 260 -7.75 -16.79 22.43
N SER A 261 -6.45 -16.80 22.12
CA SER A 261 -5.54 -15.66 22.32
C SER A 261 -5.29 -14.87 21.02
N ASP A 262 -6.03 -15.20 19.95
CA ASP A 262 -5.95 -14.47 18.69
C ASP A 262 -6.78 -13.18 18.76
N LEU A 263 -6.08 -12.03 18.83
CA LEU A 263 -6.71 -10.72 18.95
C LEU A 263 -7.48 -10.33 17.68
N PHE A 264 -7.08 -10.82 16.51
CA PHE A 264 -7.82 -10.59 15.27
C PHE A 264 -9.17 -11.31 15.35
N LEU A 265 -9.19 -12.60 15.69
CA LEU A 265 -10.43 -13.37 15.82
C LEU A 265 -11.33 -12.84 16.95
N SER A 266 -10.74 -12.35 18.04
CA SER A 266 -11.50 -11.90 19.22
C SER A 266 -12.11 -10.50 19.06
N HIS A 267 -11.44 -9.59 18.33
CA HIS A 267 -11.82 -8.17 18.32
C HIS A 267 -12.10 -7.59 16.93
N ILE A 268 -11.43 -8.07 15.88
CA ILE A 268 -11.58 -7.55 14.52
C ILE A 268 -12.62 -8.37 13.76
N ALA A 269 -12.43 -9.69 13.66
CA ALA A 269 -13.29 -10.60 12.90
C ALA A 269 -14.79 -10.44 13.20
N PRO A 270 -15.25 -10.27 14.46
CA PRO A 270 -16.67 -10.11 14.78
C PRO A 270 -17.31 -8.85 14.18
N THR A 271 -16.51 -7.84 13.83
CA THR A 271 -16.98 -6.56 13.28
C THR A 271 -17.09 -6.57 11.76
N LEU A 272 -16.45 -7.52 11.08
CA LEU A 272 -16.29 -7.48 9.63
C LEU A 272 -17.62 -7.66 8.90
N GLN A 273 -18.53 -8.48 9.44
CA GLN A 273 -19.81 -8.72 8.81
C GLN A 273 -20.70 -7.46 8.77
N SER A 274 -20.73 -6.67 9.86
CA SER A 274 -21.52 -5.43 9.89
C SER A 274 -20.90 -4.34 9.02
N LEU A 275 -19.57 -4.28 8.95
CA LEU A 275 -18.83 -3.39 8.05
C LEU A 275 -19.01 -3.77 6.58
N ALA A 276 -19.12 -5.06 6.26
CA ALA A 276 -19.33 -5.54 4.89
C ALA A 276 -20.75 -5.21 4.38
N THR A 277 -21.72 -5.04 5.28
CA THR A 277 -23.09 -4.62 4.96
C THR A 277 -23.38 -3.18 5.37
N ASP A 278 -22.33 -2.37 5.56
CA ASP A 278 -22.46 -0.97 5.99
C ASP A 278 -23.31 -0.16 4.99
N PRO A 279 -24.23 0.71 5.44
CA PRO A 279 -25.02 1.54 4.53
C PRO A 279 -24.16 2.50 3.70
N VAL A 280 -22.95 2.86 4.16
CA VAL A 280 -22.04 3.76 3.44
C VAL A 280 -21.08 2.97 2.58
N MET A 281 -21.21 3.12 1.25
CA MET A 281 -20.35 2.47 0.25
C MET A 281 -18.85 2.64 0.55
N GLU A 282 -18.42 3.83 0.96
CA GLU A 282 -17.01 4.12 1.25
C GLU A 282 -16.44 3.20 2.35
N VAL A 283 -17.25 2.84 3.36
CA VAL A 283 -16.83 1.91 4.41
C VAL A 283 -16.67 0.50 3.84
N ARG A 284 -17.64 0.04 3.04
CA ARG A 284 -17.59 -1.28 2.36
C ARG A 284 -16.39 -1.38 1.41
N SER A 285 -16.15 -0.33 0.62
CA SER A 285 -15.03 -0.19 -0.32
C SER A 285 -13.68 -0.29 0.40
N ARG A 286 -13.50 0.46 1.49
CA ARG A 286 -12.29 0.40 2.32
C ARG A 286 -12.12 -0.96 2.99
N LEU A 287 -13.21 -1.63 3.39
CA LEU A 287 -13.12 -2.95 3.98
C LEU A 287 -12.68 -3.99 2.96
N ALA A 288 -13.28 -3.98 1.76
CA ALA A 288 -12.85 -4.82 0.66
C ALA A 288 -11.34 -4.66 0.38
N GLN A 289 -10.85 -3.41 0.36
CA GLN A 289 -9.44 -3.11 0.24
C GLN A 289 -8.61 -3.69 1.40
N ALA A 290 -9.01 -3.44 2.65
CA ALA A 290 -8.30 -3.88 3.84
C ALA A 290 -8.19 -5.42 3.93
N LEU A 291 -9.23 -6.17 3.57
CA LEU A 291 -9.19 -7.64 3.55
C LEU A 291 -8.15 -8.15 2.56
N MET A 292 -8.08 -7.57 1.36
CA MET A 292 -7.08 -7.97 0.37
C MET A 292 -5.66 -7.58 0.77
N ASP A 293 -5.49 -6.51 1.54
CA ASP A 293 -4.19 -6.09 2.08
C ASP A 293 -3.73 -6.97 3.26
N CYS A 294 -4.64 -7.57 4.04
CA CYS A 294 -4.30 -8.61 5.01
C CYS A 294 -3.68 -9.86 4.37
N CYS A 295 -3.91 -10.07 3.06
CA CYS A 295 -3.38 -11.20 2.29
C CYS A 295 -2.12 -10.84 1.47
N ASP A 296 -1.57 -9.63 1.61
CA ASP A 296 -0.41 -9.18 0.85
C ASP A 296 0.90 -9.75 1.42
N THR A 297 1.49 -10.73 0.72
CA THR A 297 2.74 -11.40 1.12
C THR A 297 4.01 -10.66 0.64
N GLU A 298 3.90 -9.76 -0.34
CA GLU A 298 5.06 -9.04 -0.88
C GLU A 298 5.60 -7.98 0.11
N LYS A 299 4.71 -7.47 0.97
CA LYS A 299 5.03 -6.37 1.89
C LYS A 299 5.25 -6.81 3.33
N ARG A 300 5.05 -8.09 3.66
CA ARG A 300 4.89 -8.55 5.05
C ARG A 300 5.46 -9.95 5.24
N ASP A 301 6.24 -10.15 6.29
CA ASP A 301 6.87 -11.44 6.62
C ASP A 301 5.88 -12.51 7.13
N HIS A 302 4.69 -12.10 7.61
CA HIS A 302 3.71 -12.98 8.24
C HIS A 302 2.32 -12.77 7.63
N GLN A 303 1.64 -13.87 7.26
CA GLN A 303 0.30 -13.89 6.68
C GLN A 303 -0.71 -14.48 7.68
N LEU A 304 -1.98 -14.09 7.54
CA LEU A 304 -3.08 -14.82 8.15
C LEU A 304 -3.08 -16.28 7.68
N ALA A 305 -3.39 -17.20 8.59
CA ALA A 305 -3.54 -18.61 8.22
C ALA A 305 -4.69 -18.80 7.21
N ASP A 306 -4.49 -19.69 6.24
CA ASP A 306 -5.47 -20.00 5.20
C ASP A 306 -6.84 -20.39 5.77
N ASP A 307 -6.89 -21.11 6.89
CA ASP A 307 -8.13 -21.49 7.56
C ASP A 307 -8.91 -20.28 8.11
N ILE A 308 -8.22 -19.21 8.53
CA ILE A 308 -8.85 -17.95 8.93
C ILE A 308 -9.41 -17.24 7.69
N ILE A 309 -8.64 -17.16 6.60
CA ILE A 309 -9.11 -16.55 5.35
C ILE A 309 -10.37 -17.28 4.85
N LEU A 310 -10.38 -18.61 4.90
CA LEU A 310 -11.50 -19.41 4.43
C LEU A 310 -12.72 -19.37 5.34
N SER A 311 -12.53 -19.25 6.65
CA SER A 311 -13.65 -19.18 7.61
C SER A 311 -14.23 -17.77 7.74
N VAL A 312 -13.38 -16.74 7.64
CA VAL A 312 -13.76 -15.34 7.87
C VAL A 312 -13.91 -14.56 6.57
N PHE A 313 -12.92 -14.58 5.68
CA PHE A 313 -12.93 -13.69 4.50
C PHE A 313 -13.81 -14.23 3.38
N LYS A 314 -13.76 -15.53 3.10
CA LYS A 314 -14.57 -16.17 2.05
C LYS A 314 -16.03 -15.69 2.01
N PRO A 315 -16.84 -15.75 3.09
CA PRO A 315 -18.23 -15.29 3.04
C PRO A 315 -18.36 -13.78 2.77
N LEU A 316 -17.38 -12.98 3.19
CA LEU A 316 -17.37 -11.53 2.93
C LEU A 316 -17.02 -11.21 1.47
N LEU A 317 -16.06 -11.94 0.89
CA LEU A 317 -15.69 -11.81 -0.53
C LEU A 317 -16.90 -12.07 -1.44
N GLU A 318 -17.70 -13.10 -1.12
CA GLU A 318 -18.95 -13.39 -1.83
C GLU A 318 -19.93 -12.20 -1.75
N GLY A 319 -20.06 -11.56 -0.59
CA GLY A 319 -20.85 -10.35 -0.42
C GLY A 319 -20.35 -9.16 -1.25
N PHE A 320 -19.06 -8.86 -1.20
CA PHE A 320 -18.46 -7.72 -1.93
C PHE A 320 -18.50 -7.88 -3.45
N LEU A 321 -18.34 -9.10 -3.96
CA LEU A 321 -18.46 -9.35 -5.39
C LEU A 321 -19.90 -9.18 -5.91
N ASN A 322 -20.89 -9.29 -5.03
CA ASN A 322 -22.30 -9.03 -5.32
C ASN A 322 -22.77 -7.63 -4.88
N ASP A 323 -21.85 -6.74 -4.49
CA ASP A 323 -22.19 -5.36 -4.10
C ASP A 323 -22.84 -4.60 -5.26
N GLU A 324 -23.76 -3.68 -4.96
CA GLU A 324 -24.43 -2.85 -5.96
C GLU A 324 -23.45 -1.89 -6.67
N PHE A 325 -22.36 -1.50 -6.00
CA PHE A 325 -21.36 -0.59 -6.54
C PHE A 325 -20.15 -1.36 -7.08
N ALA A 326 -19.88 -1.17 -8.37
CA ALA A 326 -18.72 -1.74 -9.03
C ALA A 326 -17.38 -1.35 -8.39
N GLU A 327 -17.30 -0.20 -7.71
CA GLU A 327 -16.09 0.21 -7.00
C GLU A 327 -15.72 -0.78 -5.89
N VAL A 328 -16.69 -1.27 -5.12
CA VAL A 328 -16.47 -2.27 -4.06
C VAL A 328 -16.01 -3.60 -4.67
N GLN A 329 -16.68 -4.03 -5.74
CA GLN A 329 -16.32 -5.23 -6.50
C GLN A 329 -14.87 -5.18 -7.00
N LEU A 330 -14.44 -4.03 -7.53
CA LEU A 330 -13.10 -3.84 -8.11
C LEU A 330 -11.98 -3.93 -7.07
N HIS A 331 -12.21 -3.52 -5.83
CA HIS A 331 -11.22 -3.65 -4.75
C HIS A 331 -10.88 -5.12 -4.46
N ILE A 332 -11.87 -6.01 -4.56
CA ILE A 332 -11.64 -7.46 -4.46
C ILE A 332 -10.98 -7.99 -5.73
N LEU A 333 -11.60 -7.75 -6.90
CA LEU A 333 -11.17 -8.34 -8.17
C LEU A 333 -9.70 -8.00 -8.51
N SER A 334 -9.30 -6.74 -8.33
CA SER A 334 -7.95 -6.27 -8.68
C SER A 334 -6.84 -6.94 -7.86
N LYS A 335 -7.15 -7.54 -6.72
CA LYS A 335 -6.17 -8.12 -5.80
C LYS A 335 -6.43 -9.59 -5.48
N LEU A 336 -7.45 -10.20 -6.08
CA LEU A 336 -7.89 -11.56 -5.75
C LEU A 336 -6.81 -12.63 -6.00
N SER A 337 -5.87 -12.35 -6.91
CA SER A 337 -4.71 -13.22 -7.15
C SER A 337 -3.86 -13.48 -5.89
N ARG A 338 -3.92 -12.60 -4.87
CA ARG A 338 -3.24 -12.80 -3.56
C ARG A 338 -3.73 -14.02 -2.78
N VAL A 339 -4.93 -14.50 -3.09
CA VAL A 339 -5.53 -15.71 -2.49
C VAL A 339 -5.85 -16.76 -3.55
N SER A 340 -5.15 -16.73 -4.70
CA SER A 340 -5.39 -17.64 -5.82
C SER A 340 -5.33 -19.11 -5.41
N HIS A 341 -4.36 -19.47 -4.54
CA HIS A 341 -4.19 -20.83 -4.02
C HIS A 341 -5.40 -21.36 -3.23
N LEU A 342 -6.27 -20.46 -2.76
CA LEU A 342 -7.48 -20.81 -2.01
C LEU A 342 -8.75 -20.83 -2.85
N LEU A 343 -8.72 -20.34 -4.10
CA LEU A 343 -9.93 -20.20 -4.93
C LEU A 343 -10.60 -21.54 -5.24
N SER A 344 -9.84 -22.64 -5.30
CA SER A 344 -10.39 -24.00 -5.42
C SER A 344 -11.32 -24.40 -4.27
N ARG A 345 -11.20 -23.74 -3.11
CA ARG A 345 -12.05 -23.93 -1.92
C ARG A 345 -13.14 -22.86 -1.80
N MET A 346 -13.29 -21.98 -2.79
CA MET A 346 -14.23 -20.85 -2.82
C MET A 346 -15.19 -20.91 -4.02
N GLU A 347 -15.92 -22.02 -4.19
CA GLU A 347 -16.80 -22.27 -5.34
C GLU A 347 -17.75 -21.11 -5.67
N MET A 348 -18.42 -20.51 -4.68
CA MET A 348 -19.36 -19.40 -4.89
C MET A 348 -18.67 -18.12 -5.36
N VAL A 349 -17.45 -17.84 -4.87
CA VAL A 349 -16.61 -16.72 -5.34
C VAL A 349 -16.27 -16.93 -6.80
N VAL A 350 -15.80 -18.12 -7.17
CA VAL A 350 -15.46 -18.48 -8.55
C VAL A 350 -16.68 -18.33 -9.46
N ASN A 351 -17.82 -18.92 -9.08
CA ASN A 351 -19.06 -18.81 -9.86
C ASN A 351 -19.49 -17.36 -10.08
N THR A 352 -19.35 -16.51 -9.05
CA THR A 352 -19.65 -15.07 -9.16
C THR A 352 -18.73 -14.39 -10.17
N ILE A 353 -17.43 -14.63 -10.11
CA ILE A 353 -16.44 -14.08 -11.06
C ILE A 353 -16.77 -14.47 -12.51
N LEU A 354 -17.20 -15.72 -12.74
CA LEU A 354 -17.61 -16.17 -14.08
C LEU A 354 -18.83 -15.41 -14.60
N GLN A 355 -19.81 -15.12 -13.75
CA GLN A 355 -20.96 -14.29 -14.14
C GLN A 355 -20.56 -12.83 -14.40
N MET A 356 -19.58 -12.31 -13.65
CA MET A 356 -19.05 -10.95 -13.82
C MET A 356 -18.35 -10.72 -15.16
N SER A 357 -17.98 -11.77 -15.90
CA SER A 357 -17.54 -11.65 -17.30
C SER A 357 -18.57 -11.00 -18.22
N LYS A 358 -19.85 -10.97 -17.80
CA LYS A 358 -20.97 -10.32 -18.50
C LYS A 358 -21.40 -9.00 -17.84
N ALA A 359 -20.66 -8.50 -16.86
CA ALA A 359 -21.05 -7.32 -16.10
C ALA A 359 -21.20 -6.09 -17.01
N PRO A 360 -22.17 -5.19 -16.73
CA PRO A 360 -22.35 -3.98 -17.52
C PRO A 360 -21.13 -3.05 -17.46
N ASN A 361 -20.49 -2.96 -16.29
CA ASN A 361 -19.29 -2.15 -16.10
C ASN A 361 -18.06 -2.85 -16.72
N TRP A 362 -17.45 -2.21 -17.72
CA TRP A 362 -16.30 -2.76 -18.42
C TRP A 362 -15.06 -2.92 -17.53
N ARG A 363 -14.89 -2.09 -16.49
CA ARG A 363 -13.77 -2.23 -15.54
C ARG A 363 -13.87 -3.54 -14.76
N VAL A 364 -15.09 -3.96 -14.42
CA VAL A 364 -15.33 -5.25 -13.77
C VAL A 364 -14.93 -6.37 -14.72
N ARG A 365 -15.34 -6.30 -15.99
CA ARG A 365 -14.96 -7.28 -17.02
C ARG A 365 -13.45 -7.34 -17.27
N GLU A 366 -12.78 -6.18 -17.29
CA GLU A 366 -11.33 -6.08 -17.39
C GLU A 366 -10.65 -6.78 -16.21
N ALA A 367 -11.10 -6.50 -14.97
CA ALA A 367 -10.56 -7.14 -13.78
C ALA A 367 -10.79 -8.66 -13.78
N VAL A 368 -11.94 -9.14 -14.26
CA VAL A 368 -12.18 -10.58 -14.48
C VAL A 368 -11.18 -11.16 -15.48
N GLY A 369 -10.90 -10.45 -16.58
CA GLY A 369 -9.90 -10.88 -17.58
C GLY A 369 -8.52 -11.13 -17.00
N HIS A 370 -8.08 -10.30 -16.05
CA HIS A 370 -6.82 -10.50 -15.32
C HIS A 370 -6.85 -11.70 -14.34
N ILE A 371 -8.02 -12.06 -13.82
CA ILE A 371 -8.17 -13.16 -12.84
C ILE A 371 -8.27 -14.53 -13.52
N LEU A 372 -8.86 -14.64 -14.72
CA LEU A 372 -9.08 -15.94 -15.38
C LEU A 372 -7.83 -16.84 -15.49
N PRO A 373 -6.62 -16.34 -15.83
CA PRO A 373 -5.42 -17.17 -15.86
C PRO A 373 -5.04 -17.74 -14.48
N HIS A 374 -5.29 -16.99 -13.41
CA HIS A 374 -5.03 -17.43 -12.03
C HIS A 374 -6.03 -18.51 -11.58
N LEU A 375 -7.26 -18.47 -12.08
CA LEU A 375 -8.24 -19.54 -11.84
C LEU A 375 -7.84 -20.84 -12.54
N ALA A 376 -7.25 -20.77 -13.74
CA ALA A 376 -6.75 -21.94 -14.46
C ALA A 376 -5.67 -22.68 -13.64
N GLU A 377 -4.82 -21.93 -12.96
CA GLU A 377 -3.78 -22.47 -12.08
C GLU A 377 -4.34 -23.06 -10.80
N ALA A 378 -5.28 -22.36 -10.16
CA ALA A 378 -5.88 -22.78 -8.90
C ALA A 378 -6.79 -24.02 -9.04
N MET A 379 -7.47 -24.17 -10.18
CA MET A 379 -8.52 -25.18 -10.40
C MET A 379 -8.14 -26.25 -11.42
N GLU A 380 -6.87 -26.28 -11.84
CA GLU A 380 -6.34 -27.13 -12.90
C GLU A 380 -6.91 -26.83 -14.30
N ILE A 381 -6.20 -27.30 -15.33
CA ILE A 381 -6.50 -26.94 -16.72
C ILE A 381 -7.82 -27.52 -17.25
N ALA A 382 -8.28 -28.66 -16.73
CA ALA A 382 -9.55 -29.27 -17.13
C ALA A 382 -10.77 -28.37 -16.76
N PHE A 383 -10.66 -27.64 -15.66
CA PHE A 383 -11.66 -26.64 -15.28
C PHE A 383 -11.73 -25.51 -16.30
N PHE A 384 -10.58 -25.11 -16.87
CA PHE A 384 -10.54 -24.08 -17.91
C PHE A 384 -11.35 -24.49 -19.14
N GLU A 385 -11.13 -25.70 -19.65
CA GLU A 385 -11.84 -26.22 -20.83
C GLU A 385 -13.35 -26.20 -20.65
N THR A 386 -13.83 -26.57 -19.46
CA THR A 386 -15.25 -26.74 -19.18
C THR A 386 -15.94 -25.42 -18.82
N HIS A 387 -15.27 -24.54 -18.07
CA HIS A 387 -15.92 -23.38 -17.43
C HIS A 387 -15.31 -22.02 -17.80
N LEU A 388 -14.02 -21.95 -18.16
CA LEU A 388 -13.33 -20.67 -18.36
C LEU A 388 -13.17 -20.29 -19.84
N LEU A 389 -13.18 -21.26 -20.76
CA LEU A 389 -12.97 -21.02 -22.18
C LEU A 389 -14.01 -20.06 -22.78
N GLU A 390 -15.29 -20.24 -22.45
CA GLU A 390 -16.36 -19.36 -22.94
C GLU A 390 -16.24 -17.92 -22.40
N PRO A 391 -16.08 -17.69 -21.08
CA PRO A 391 -15.76 -16.37 -20.55
C PRO A 391 -14.49 -15.74 -21.16
N TRP A 392 -13.43 -16.53 -21.34
CA TRP A 392 -12.18 -16.08 -21.93
C TRP A 392 -12.38 -15.54 -23.35
N LEU A 393 -13.03 -16.32 -24.22
CA LEU A 393 -13.31 -15.91 -25.60
C LEU A 393 -14.28 -14.72 -25.66
N ARG A 394 -15.25 -14.64 -24.74
CA ARG A 394 -16.15 -13.47 -24.62
C ARG A 394 -15.35 -12.19 -24.36
N LEU A 395 -14.48 -12.19 -23.35
CA LEU A 395 -13.70 -11.01 -22.96
C LEU A 395 -12.66 -10.64 -24.03
N LEU A 396 -12.09 -11.64 -24.71
CA LEU A 396 -11.20 -11.44 -25.86
C LEU A 396 -11.89 -10.72 -27.02
N LEU A 397 -13.21 -10.88 -27.16
CA LEU A 397 -14.04 -10.25 -28.18
C LEU A 397 -14.84 -9.04 -27.66
N ASP A 398 -14.49 -8.52 -26.48
CA ASP A 398 -15.19 -7.39 -25.87
C ASP A 398 -15.11 -6.13 -26.75
N GLN A 399 -16.14 -5.29 -26.68
CA GLN A 399 -16.17 -4.02 -27.41
C GLN A 399 -15.12 -3.04 -26.89
N VAL A 400 -14.77 -3.12 -25.60
CA VAL A 400 -13.80 -2.24 -24.94
C VAL A 400 -12.38 -2.81 -25.07
N ALA A 401 -11.46 -1.99 -25.59
CA ALA A 401 -10.08 -2.40 -25.84
C ALA A 401 -9.32 -2.83 -24.57
N HIS A 402 -9.53 -2.15 -23.44
CA HIS A 402 -8.88 -2.47 -22.16
C HIS A 402 -9.24 -3.88 -21.68
N VAL A 403 -10.50 -4.31 -21.83
CA VAL A 403 -10.94 -5.68 -21.51
C VAL A 403 -10.21 -6.71 -22.36
N ARG A 404 -10.08 -6.45 -23.67
CA ARG A 404 -9.33 -7.34 -24.57
C ARG A 404 -7.84 -7.40 -24.21
N ILE A 405 -7.25 -6.26 -23.83
CA ILE A 405 -5.85 -6.18 -23.40
C ILE A 405 -5.61 -6.98 -22.13
N ALA A 406 -6.58 -7.03 -21.20
CA ALA A 406 -6.48 -7.88 -20.01
C ALA A 406 -6.29 -9.36 -20.40
N CYS A 407 -7.07 -9.88 -21.35
CA CYS A 407 -6.88 -11.25 -21.88
C CYS A 407 -5.52 -11.43 -22.57
N VAL A 408 -5.09 -10.46 -23.38
CA VAL A 408 -3.75 -10.50 -24.02
C VAL A 408 -2.65 -10.62 -22.96
N SER A 409 -2.71 -9.82 -21.91
CA SER A 409 -1.71 -9.83 -20.82
C SER A 409 -1.70 -11.13 -20.01
N GLY A 410 -2.82 -11.88 -20.02
CA GLY A 410 -2.94 -13.16 -19.34
C GLY A 410 -2.38 -14.36 -20.11
N MET A 411 -2.10 -14.21 -21.41
CA MET A 411 -1.62 -15.31 -22.27
C MET A 411 -0.32 -15.97 -21.79
N PRO A 412 0.72 -15.23 -21.32
CA PRO A 412 1.95 -15.85 -20.82
C PRO A 412 1.70 -16.75 -19.60
N ARG A 413 0.86 -16.30 -18.66
CA ARG A 413 0.47 -17.09 -17.49
C ARG A 413 -0.31 -18.33 -17.91
N LEU A 414 -1.25 -18.19 -18.84
CA LEU A 414 -2.01 -19.34 -19.36
C LEU A 414 -1.09 -20.38 -20.02
N LEU A 415 -0.11 -19.95 -20.81
CA LEU A 415 0.90 -20.86 -21.37
C LEU A 415 1.70 -21.57 -20.27
N SER A 416 2.16 -20.83 -19.27
CA SER A 416 2.93 -21.37 -18.14
C SER A 416 2.18 -22.47 -17.38
N VAL A 417 0.88 -22.30 -17.21
CA VAL A 417 0.01 -23.25 -16.48
C VAL A 417 -0.43 -24.42 -17.36
N ALA A 418 -0.84 -24.15 -18.61
CA ALA A 418 -1.47 -25.14 -19.48
C ALA A 418 -0.48 -25.94 -20.32
N GLY A 419 0.67 -25.33 -20.65
CA GLY A 419 1.66 -25.88 -21.57
C GLY A 419 1.31 -25.69 -23.05
N SER A 420 2.34 -25.78 -23.90
CA SER A 420 2.26 -25.52 -25.34
C SER A 420 1.32 -26.46 -26.09
N THR A 421 1.35 -27.76 -25.78
CA THR A 421 0.48 -28.77 -26.42
C THR A 421 -1.01 -28.47 -26.17
N TRP A 422 -1.35 -28.04 -24.96
CA TRP A 422 -2.72 -27.67 -24.63
C TRP A 422 -3.16 -26.42 -25.41
N MET A 423 -2.31 -25.40 -25.46
CA MET A 423 -2.57 -24.16 -26.20
C MET A 423 -2.85 -24.45 -27.68
N GLN A 424 -2.07 -25.33 -28.31
CA GLN A 424 -2.30 -25.74 -29.69
C GLN A 424 -3.63 -26.47 -29.89
N ARG A 425 -3.99 -27.37 -28.98
CA ARG A 425 -5.22 -28.16 -29.09
C ARG A 425 -6.47 -27.31 -28.87
N MET A 426 -6.43 -26.43 -27.87
CA MET A 426 -7.64 -25.77 -27.37
C MET A 426 -7.75 -24.31 -27.82
N ILE A 427 -6.67 -23.53 -27.82
CA ILE A 427 -6.72 -22.08 -28.07
C ILE A 427 -6.54 -21.75 -29.55
N VAL A 428 -5.53 -22.33 -30.20
CA VAL A 428 -5.18 -22.02 -31.60
C VAL A 428 -6.35 -22.21 -32.58
N PRO A 429 -7.15 -23.29 -32.53
CA PRO A 429 -8.25 -23.49 -33.47
C PRO A 429 -9.30 -22.38 -33.38
N HIS A 430 -9.65 -21.96 -32.16
CA HIS A 430 -10.58 -20.85 -31.94
C HIS A 430 -10.01 -19.53 -32.43
N TYR A 431 -8.74 -19.24 -32.15
CA TYR A 431 -8.10 -17.98 -32.55
C TYR A 431 -7.99 -17.87 -34.07
N ARG A 432 -7.64 -18.97 -34.75
CA ARG A 432 -7.60 -19.05 -36.21
C ARG A 432 -8.99 -18.79 -36.81
N GLN A 433 -10.01 -19.46 -36.28
CA GLN A 433 -11.40 -19.25 -36.73
C GLN A 433 -11.85 -17.80 -36.55
N ILE A 434 -11.62 -17.24 -35.36
CA ILE A 434 -11.96 -15.85 -35.03
C ILE A 434 -11.24 -14.87 -35.96
N TYR A 435 -9.95 -15.11 -36.25
CA TYR A 435 -9.17 -14.25 -37.13
C TYR A 435 -9.74 -14.28 -38.57
N ASP A 436 -10.04 -15.47 -39.09
CA ASP A 436 -10.44 -15.69 -40.48
C ASP A 436 -11.86 -15.21 -40.77
N GLU A 437 -12.78 -15.41 -39.83
CA GLU A 437 -14.19 -15.03 -39.98
C GLU A 437 -14.45 -13.55 -39.64
N SER A 438 -13.52 -12.89 -38.94
CA SER A 438 -13.76 -11.52 -38.46
C SER A 438 -13.56 -10.44 -39.52
N SER A 439 -14.61 -9.67 -39.77
CA SER A 439 -14.55 -8.42 -40.53
C SER A 439 -13.83 -7.29 -39.76
N SER A 440 -13.79 -7.37 -38.42
CA SER A 440 -13.21 -6.33 -37.56
C SER A 440 -11.70 -6.47 -37.46
N TYR A 441 -10.98 -5.45 -37.95
CA TYR A 441 -9.52 -5.40 -37.81
C TYR A 441 -9.07 -5.34 -36.34
N LEU A 442 -9.92 -4.83 -35.42
CA LEU A 442 -9.63 -4.80 -33.98
C LEU A 442 -9.58 -6.21 -33.38
N THR A 443 -10.47 -7.10 -33.84
CA THR A 443 -10.46 -8.52 -33.44
C THR A 443 -9.21 -9.20 -33.97
N ARG A 444 -8.87 -9.01 -35.25
CA ARG A 444 -7.66 -9.57 -35.86
C ARG A 444 -6.39 -9.09 -35.15
N ILE A 445 -6.28 -7.79 -34.86
CA ILE A 445 -5.20 -7.23 -34.03
C ILE A 445 -5.13 -7.90 -32.65
N THR A 446 -6.28 -8.14 -32.01
CA THR A 446 -6.32 -8.74 -30.66
C THR A 446 -5.75 -10.16 -30.68
N ILE A 447 -6.13 -10.98 -31.68
CA ILE A 447 -5.58 -12.34 -31.84
C ILE A 447 -4.06 -12.30 -32.05
N LEU A 448 -3.57 -11.44 -32.97
CA LEU A 448 -2.13 -11.31 -33.19
C LEU A 448 -1.39 -10.84 -31.94
N ARG A 449 -1.98 -9.92 -31.15
CA ARG A 449 -1.40 -9.48 -29.88
C ARG A 449 -1.31 -10.60 -28.85
N CYS A 450 -2.29 -11.50 -28.79
CA CYS A 450 -2.18 -12.68 -27.92
C CYS A 450 -0.96 -13.54 -28.28
N TYR A 451 -0.70 -13.74 -29.57
CA TYR A 451 0.49 -14.46 -30.01
C TYR A 451 1.77 -13.68 -29.72
N CYS A 452 1.78 -12.36 -29.94
CA CYS A 452 2.91 -11.50 -29.58
C CYS A 452 3.26 -11.60 -28.09
N ALA A 453 2.26 -11.68 -27.21
CA ALA A 453 2.47 -11.80 -25.77
C ALA A 453 3.09 -13.16 -25.39
N VAL A 454 2.75 -14.23 -26.11
CA VAL A 454 3.31 -15.57 -25.89
C VAL A 454 4.80 -15.66 -26.24
N VAL A 455 5.24 -14.94 -27.26
CA VAL A 455 6.63 -14.96 -27.79
C VAL A 455 7.46 -13.74 -27.37
N GLU A 456 7.05 -13.04 -26.31
CA GLU A 456 7.78 -11.90 -25.76
C GLU A 456 9.01 -12.38 -24.95
N GLU A 457 10.06 -11.54 -24.84
CA GLU A 457 11.45 -11.91 -24.46
C GLU A 457 11.64 -12.62 -23.09
N GLU A 458 10.60 -12.78 -22.27
CA GLU A 458 10.61 -13.60 -21.06
C GLU A 458 9.31 -14.45 -20.96
N PRO A 459 9.16 -15.51 -21.77
CA PRO A 459 8.00 -16.39 -21.63
C PRO A 459 8.07 -17.08 -20.27
N THR A 460 7.04 -16.95 -19.45
CA THR A 460 6.91 -17.73 -18.20
C THR A 460 6.72 -19.24 -18.45
N GLY A 461 6.61 -19.68 -19.71
CA GLY A 461 6.45 -21.07 -20.11
C GLY A 461 7.04 -21.35 -21.49
N ASP A 462 7.42 -22.60 -21.73
CA ASP A 462 7.97 -23.04 -23.01
C ASP A 462 6.90 -23.01 -24.11
N VAL A 463 7.14 -22.21 -25.15
CA VAL A 463 6.26 -22.12 -26.32
C VAL A 463 6.27 -23.43 -27.10
N GLY A 464 7.39 -24.16 -27.15
CA GLY A 464 7.54 -25.37 -27.94
C GLY A 464 7.47 -25.14 -29.47
N PRO A 465 8.04 -26.05 -30.27
CA PRO A 465 8.25 -25.83 -31.71
C PRO A 465 6.94 -25.78 -32.51
N GLU A 466 5.97 -26.65 -32.20
CA GLU A 466 4.71 -26.77 -32.94
C GLU A 466 3.80 -25.55 -32.72
N LEU A 467 3.69 -25.04 -31.49
CA LEU A 467 2.92 -23.82 -31.21
C LEU A 467 3.61 -22.60 -31.82
N LEU A 468 4.94 -22.55 -31.76
CA LEU A 468 5.71 -21.49 -32.38
C LEU A 468 5.49 -21.45 -33.89
N GLU A 469 5.47 -22.60 -34.57
CA GLU A 469 5.17 -22.68 -36.01
C GLU A 469 3.77 -22.12 -36.33
N GLU A 470 2.77 -22.43 -35.50
CA GLU A 470 1.40 -21.91 -35.65
C GLU A 470 1.31 -20.40 -35.40
N ILE A 471 2.04 -19.90 -34.39
CA ILE A 471 2.15 -18.47 -34.11
C ILE A 471 2.80 -17.75 -35.30
N VAL A 472 3.95 -18.23 -35.77
CA VAL A 472 4.67 -17.66 -36.91
C VAL A 472 3.79 -17.67 -38.16
N THR A 473 3.09 -18.76 -38.44
CA THR A 473 2.17 -18.87 -39.58
C THR A 473 1.05 -17.83 -39.50
N SER A 474 0.47 -17.63 -38.31
CA SER A 474 -0.57 -16.64 -38.08
C SER A 474 -0.06 -15.20 -38.22
N LEU A 475 1.15 -14.92 -37.73
CA LEU A 475 1.80 -13.62 -37.88
C LEU A 475 2.13 -13.30 -39.35
N LEU A 476 2.66 -14.28 -40.10
CA LEU A 476 2.92 -14.12 -41.54
C LEU A 476 1.63 -13.81 -42.31
N LYS A 477 0.54 -14.52 -42.00
CA LYS A 477 -0.79 -14.21 -42.57
C LYS A 477 -1.25 -12.78 -42.25
N GLY A 478 -0.91 -12.28 -41.06
CA GLY A 478 -1.21 -10.90 -40.66
C GLY A 478 -0.44 -9.83 -41.44
N LEU A 479 0.72 -10.15 -42.02
CA LEU A 479 1.47 -9.23 -42.88
C LEU A 479 0.78 -9.00 -44.23
N ASP A 480 -0.07 -9.92 -44.67
CA ASP A 480 -0.83 -9.77 -45.91
C ASP A 480 -2.21 -9.14 -45.70
N ASP A 481 -2.49 -8.65 -44.48
CA ASP A 481 -3.74 -7.96 -44.19
C ASP A 481 -3.83 -6.62 -44.92
N ARG A 482 -5.02 -6.35 -45.44
CA ARG A 482 -5.39 -5.11 -46.14
C ARG A 482 -5.36 -3.89 -45.22
N VAL A 483 -5.43 -4.06 -43.90
CA VAL A 483 -5.39 -2.97 -42.92
C VAL A 483 -3.97 -2.81 -42.37
N PRO A 484 -3.31 -1.66 -42.56
CA PRO A 484 -1.93 -1.42 -42.09
C PRO A 484 -1.73 -1.69 -40.59
N ASN A 485 -2.71 -1.31 -39.75
CA ASN A 485 -2.63 -1.55 -38.31
C ASN A 485 -2.52 -3.05 -37.94
N VAL A 486 -3.09 -3.95 -38.75
CA VAL A 486 -2.94 -5.40 -38.54
C VAL A 486 -1.53 -5.84 -38.93
N ARG A 487 -1.05 -5.39 -40.10
CA ARG A 487 0.32 -5.64 -40.58
C ARG A 487 1.37 -5.17 -39.58
N MET A 488 1.21 -3.97 -39.02
CA MET A 488 2.11 -3.41 -38.02
C MET A 488 2.22 -4.29 -36.77
N VAL A 489 1.11 -4.89 -36.30
CA VAL A 489 1.14 -5.80 -35.15
C VAL A 489 1.83 -7.12 -35.53
N ALA A 490 1.54 -7.66 -36.72
CA ALA A 490 2.20 -8.85 -37.23
C ALA A 490 3.72 -8.67 -37.34
N VAL A 491 4.20 -7.56 -37.91
CA VAL A 491 5.63 -7.24 -38.02
C VAL A 491 6.29 -7.21 -36.64
N LYS A 492 5.67 -6.52 -35.67
CA LYS A 492 6.18 -6.47 -34.29
C LYS A 492 6.25 -7.86 -33.65
N GLY A 493 5.22 -8.69 -33.87
CA GLY A 493 5.18 -10.06 -33.38
C GLY A 493 6.28 -10.92 -33.98
N ILE A 494 6.55 -10.80 -35.29
CA ILE A 494 7.65 -11.53 -35.95
C ILE A 494 8.99 -11.09 -35.36
N GLY A 495 9.20 -9.79 -35.17
CA GLY A 495 10.42 -9.27 -34.54
C GLY A 495 10.72 -9.93 -33.18
N LYS A 496 9.68 -10.18 -32.37
CA LYS A 496 9.80 -10.89 -31.08
C LYS A 496 10.00 -12.41 -31.26
N ALA A 497 9.24 -13.03 -32.16
CA ALA A 497 9.30 -14.47 -32.41
C ALA A 497 10.66 -14.96 -32.90
N VAL A 498 11.49 -14.09 -33.49
CA VAL A 498 12.82 -14.45 -34.00
C VAL A 498 13.71 -15.02 -32.90
N ALA A 499 13.63 -14.51 -31.66
CA ALA A 499 14.41 -15.01 -30.54
C ALA A 499 14.12 -16.48 -30.18
N HIS A 500 12.98 -17.02 -30.65
CA HIS A 500 12.54 -18.38 -30.39
C HIS A 500 12.70 -19.32 -31.59
N CYS A 501 13.06 -18.79 -32.78
CA CYS A 501 13.12 -19.56 -34.02
C CYS A 501 14.55 -20.00 -34.35
N ASP A 502 14.71 -21.18 -34.95
CA ASP A 502 16.00 -21.62 -35.48
C ASP A 502 16.49 -20.71 -36.61
N GLU A 503 17.81 -20.53 -36.73
CA GLU A 503 18.46 -19.68 -37.74
C GLU A 503 18.03 -20.03 -39.19
N GLY A 504 17.74 -21.31 -39.45
CA GLY A 504 17.21 -21.76 -40.74
C GLY A 504 15.83 -21.18 -41.05
N VAL A 505 14.91 -21.13 -40.10
CA VAL A 505 13.57 -20.53 -40.26
C VAL A 505 13.67 -19.02 -40.42
N VAL A 506 14.53 -18.41 -39.59
CA VAL A 506 14.80 -16.97 -39.61
C VAL A 506 15.30 -16.53 -40.99
N SER A 507 16.32 -17.19 -41.52
CA SER A 507 16.96 -16.84 -42.79
C SER A 507 16.12 -17.19 -44.02
N SER A 508 15.39 -18.31 -44.00
CA SER A 508 14.63 -18.79 -45.17
C SER A 508 13.20 -18.23 -45.26
N LYS A 509 12.56 -17.91 -44.14
CA LYS A 509 11.14 -17.48 -44.10
C LYS A 509 10.96 -16.06 -43.58
N LEU A 510 11.50 -15.74 -42.40
CA LEU A 510 11.15 -14.49 -41.71
C LEU A 510 11.86 -13.26 -42.30
N LYS A 511 13.17 -13.34 -42.49
CA LYS A 511 13.98 -12.23 -43.00
C LYS A 511 13.55 -11.77 -44.40
N PRO A 512 13.35 -12.66 -45.41
CA PRO A 512 12.93 -12.22 -46.74
C PRO A 512 11.59 -11.48 -46.74
N VAL A 513 10.66 -11.90 -45.89
CA VAL A 513 9.34 -11.27 -45.78
C VAL A 513 9.45 -9.90 -45.12
N LEU A 514 10.27 -9.75 -44.07
CA LEU A 514 10.52 -8.46 -43.45
C LEU A 514 11.25 -7.48 -44.37
N ASP A 515 12.24 -7.95 -45.15
CA ASP A 515 12.96 -7.14 -46.14
C ASP A 515 12.01 -6.61 -47.23
N SER A 516 11.11 -7.46 -47.74
CA SER A 516 10.07 -7.02 -48.68
C SER A 516 9.12 -6.01 -48.02
N ARG A 517 8.68 -6.24 -46.77
CA ARG A 517 7.80 -5.28 -46.07
C ARG A 517 8.48 -3.95 -45.75
N ALA A 518 9.79 -3.94 -45.51
CA ALA A 518 10.55 -2.71 -45.29
C ALA A 518 10.64 -1.85 -46.57
N THR A 519 10.59 -2.47 -47.75
CA THR A 519 10.80 -1.81 -49.05
C THR A 519 9.50 -1.53 -49.79
N ASP A 520 8.60 -2.51 -49.83
CA ASP A 520 7.48 -2.60 -50.76
C ASP A 520 6.12 -2.29 -50.11
N ASP A 521 6.02 -2.20 -48.78
CA ASP A 521 4.75 -1.90 -48.10
C ASP A 521 4.31 -0.47 -48.40
N ASP A 522 3.02 -0.26 -48.65
CA ASP A 522 2.47 1.03 -49.05
C ASP A 522 2.37 2.01 -47.87
N ASP A 523 2.31 1.49 -46.64
CA ASP A 523 2.19 2.26 -45.41
C ASP A 523 3.56 2.55 -44.76
N GLU A 524 3.78 3.82 -44.37
CA GLU A 524 5.07 4.27 -43.83
C GLU A 524 5.39 3.68 -42.45
N ASP A 525 4.38 3.54 -41.58
CA ASP A 525 4.57 2.94 -40.25
C ASP A 525 4.90 1.45 -40.38
N CYS A 526 4.27 0.74 -41.32
CA CYS A 526 4.58 -0.67 -41.60
C CYS A 526 6.03 -0.84 -42.06
N ARG A 527 6.52 0.00 -42.98
CA ARG A 527 7.94 0.01 -43.39
C ARG A 527 8.86 0.31 -42.21
N HIS A 528 8.53 1.31 -41.39
CA HIS A 528 9.33 1.68 -40.22
C HIS A 528 9.45 0.54 -39.20
N PHE A 529 8.33 -0.10 -38.83
CA PHE A 529 8.37 -1.23 -37.90
C PHE A 529 9.04 -2.47 -38.48
N ALA A 530 9.03 -2.67 -39.80
CA ALA A 530 9.77 -3.75 -40.45
C ALA A 530 11.28 -3.53 -40.32
N LEU A 531 11.75 -2.29 -40.49
CA LEU A 531 13.16 -1.93 -40.25
C LEU A 531 13.56 -2.15 -38.78
N ILE A 532 12.68 -1.80 -37.82
CA ILE A 532 12.93 -2.09 -36.40
C ILE A 532 13.04 -3.60 -36.18
N ALA A 533 12.11 -4.41 -36.70
CA ALA A 533 12.15 -5.85 -36.56
C ALA A 533 13.46 -6.42 -37.13
N LEU A 534 13.87 -6.01 -38.34
CA LEU A 534 15.15 -6.42 -38.94
C LEU A 534 16.37 -6.04 -38.09
N SER A 535 16.34 -4.88 -37.44
CA SER A 535 17.43 -4.47 -36.55
C SER A 535 17.53 -5.32 -35.29
N LEU A 536 16.40 -5.76 -34.73
CA LEU A 536 16.36 -6.67 -33.58
C LEU A 536 16.94 -8.04 -33.96
N MET A 537 16.63 -8.55 -35.16
CA MET A 537 17.18 -9.82 -35.65
C MET A 537 18.71 -9.81 -35.72
N GLN A 538 19.32 -8.65 -36.02
CA GLN A 538 20.78 -8.52 -36.10
C GLN A 538 21.44 -8.44 -34.72
N GLN A 539 20.69 -8.10 -33.67
CA GLN A 539 21.18 -8.03 -32.29
C GLN A 539 21.04 -9.36 -31.54
N SER A 540 20.10 -10.22 -31.97
CA SER A 540 19.90 -11.57 -31.41
C SER A 540 20.77 -12.66 -32.04
N GLN A 541 21.49 -12.34 -33.12
CA GLN A 541 22.56 -13.17 -33.72
C GLN A 541 23.91 -12.81 -33.10
#